data_AF-A0A0M3D1T8-F1
#
_entry.id   AF-A0A0M3D1T8-F1
#
_cell.length_a   1.000
_cell.length_b   1.000
_cell.length_c   1.000
_cell.angle_alpha   90.00
_cell.angle_beta   90.00
_cell.angle_gamma   90.00
#
_symmetry.space_group_name_H-M   'P 1'
#
loop_
_entity.id
_entity.type
_entity.pdbx_description
1 polymer ?
#
loop_
_entity_poly.entity_id
_entity_poly.type
_entity_poly.pdbx_seq_one_letter_code
_entity_poly.pdbx_strand_id
1 'polypeptide(L)'
;MTEYGKTLGSTTTPIPGLLVWDLPVHGDNRGWFKENWQREKMVAAGLPDFGPVQNNISFNDEIGTTRGIHAEPWDKWVSVATGRVFGAWVDLREGPSFGAVFTAEIDPSVAVFVPRGVGNSYQTLEVDTSYCYLVNDHWSPDTAYSFLNLADETAAIDWPIALEDAAVSDKDRAHPRLADVRRVAPRKTLVLGSNGQLGRALRDLLSDRTDVEFTDRTTLDLLDPELYRAREWSEYSTVINAAAYTAVDHAETPSGRRTAWAANVDGVRRIAEIARAHRLTLVHVSSDYVFDGTNDDAYAEGDAIAPLGVYGMTKAAGETAAVVAPRHYIVRTSWVVGDGDNFVKTMASLARRGIDPRVVDDQRGRLTFADELARGILHLIESAPAYGIYNLTGAGDPQTWADIARSVFELTDSDPTRITGVTTEEYYEGAAQPVSPRPSNSVLDLAKIRATGFVPADMRASLEAYLAELAE
;
A
#
# COMPACT_ATOMS: atom_id res chain seq x y z
N MET A 1 26.80 11.08 -32.32
CA MET A 1 28.10 10.65 -31.75
C MET A 1 27.91 10.69 -30.24
N THR A 2 28.20 9.60 -29.53
CA THR A 2 27.96 9.50 -28.09
C THR A 2 28.71 10.59 -27.34
N GLU A 3 27.98 11.38 -26.57
CA GLU A 3 28.59 12.38 -25.69
C GLU A 3 29.10 11.70 -24.42
N TYR A 4 30.37 11.94 -24.08
CA TYR A 4 31.01 11.38 -22.88
C TYR A 4 31.04 12.39 -21.74
N GLY A 5 31.05 11.89 -20.50
CA GLY A 5 31.23 12.73 -19.31
C GLY A 5 29.98 13.46 -18.83
N LYS A 6 28.78 13.08 -19.30
CA LYS A 6 27.53 13.60 -18.76
C LYS A 6 27.41 13.34 -17.26
N THR A 7 26.75 14.25 -16.56
CA THR A 7 26.40 14.05 -15.14
C THR A 7 25.10 13.24 -15.06
N LEU A 8 25.05 12.26 -14.17
CA LEU A 8 23.82 11.49 -13.94
C LEU A 8 22.69 12.41 -13.49
N GLY A 9 21.60 12.43 -14.24
CA GLY A 9 20.45 13.27 -13.95
C GLY A 9 19.28 12.96 -14.86
N SER A 10 18.12 13.56 -14.57
CA SER A 10 16.91 13.35 -15.36
C SER A 10 16.21 14.65 -15.72
N THR A 11 15.47 14.59 -16.83
CA THR A 11 14.58 15.65 -17.31
C THR A 11 13.17 15.10 -17.45
N THR A 12 12.19 15.86 -16.96
CA THR A 12 10.78 15.52 -17.09
C THR A 12 10.29 15.72 -18.52
N THR A 13 9.32 14.91 -18.92
CA THR A 13 8.65 15.02 -20.23
C THR A 13 7.21 15.51 -20.05
N PRO A 14 6.49 15.83 -21.15
CA PRO A 14 5.05 16.08 -21.08
C PRO A 14 4.21 14.88 -20.61
N ILE A 15 4.76 13.65 -20.67
CA ILE A 15 4.08 12.44 -20.18
C ILE A 15 4.40 12.26 -18.68
N PRO A 16 3.40 12.27 -17.78
CA PRO A 16 3.64 12.19 -16.35
C PRO A 16 4.44 10.95 -15.93
N GLY A 17 5.58 11.16 -15.27
CA GLY A 17 6.48 10.11 -14.77
C GLY A 17 7.43 9.51 -15.81
N LEU A 18 7.27 9.82 -17.10
CA LEU A 18 8.27 9.45 -18.13
C LEU A 18 9.46 10.40 -17.99
N LEU A 19 10.64 9.83 -17.75
CA LEU A 19 11.87 10.58 -17.49
C LEU A 19 12.94 10.21 -18.50
N VAL A 20 13.59 11.22 -19.08
CA VAL A 20 14.81 11.05 -19.87
C VAL A 20 16.01 11.24 -18.96
N TRP A 21 16.99 10.36 -19.06
CA TRP A 21 18.15 10.30 -18.19
C TRP A 21 19.43 10.47 -18.99
N ASP A 22 20.28 11.36 -18.50
CA ASP A 22 21.67 11.45 -18.93
C ASP A 22 22.51 10.45 -18.13
N LEU A 23 23.24 9.59 -18.83
CA LEU A 23 24.11 8.59 -18.24
C LEU A 23 25.58 8.98 -18.37
N PRO A 24 26.37 8.86 -17.30
CA PRO A 24 27.82 8.95 -17.40
C PRO A 24 28.37 7.83 -18.29
N VAL A 25 28.95 8.21 -19.41
CA VAL A 25 29.71 7.32 -20.30
C VAL A 25 31.17 7.75 -20.29
N HIS A 26 32.05 6.79 -20.04
CA HIS A 26 33.48 7.01 -19.91
C HIS A 26 34.21 6.33 -21.09
N GLY A 27 34.74 7.13 -22.00
CA GLY A 27 35.55 6.65 -23.12
C GLY A 27 37.03 6.55 -22.77
N ASP A 28 37.71 5.54 -23.33
CA ASP A 28 39.16 5.40 -23.33
C ASP A 28 39.66 4.80 -24.67
N ASN A 29 40.93 4.40 -24.75
CA ASN A 29 41.52 3.83 -25.96
C ASN A 29 41.02 2.41 -26.32
N ARG A 30 40.16 1.80 -25.49
CA ARG A 30 39.57 0.46 -25.68
C ARG A 30 38.08 0.51 -26.02
N GLY A 31 37.46 1.69 -26.03
CA GLY A 31 36.03 1.87 -26.24
C GLY A 31 35.42 2.78 -25.17
N TRP A 32 34.24 2.42 -24.67
CA TRP A 32 33.59 3.14 -23.58
C TRP A 32 32.95 2.20 -22.57
N PHE A 33 32.80 2.69 -21.34
CA PHE A 33 32.13 2.02 -20.23
C PHE A 33 30.98 2.88 -19.71
N LYS A 34 29.87 2.24 -19.34
CA LYS A 34 28.77 2.88 -18.62
C LYS A 34 28.18 1.95 -17.56
N GLU A 35 27.72 2.54 -16.47
CA GLU A 35 26.81 1.88 -15.55
C GLU A 35 25.39 2.02 -16.10
N ASN A 36 24.93 1.04 -16.87
CA ASN A 36 23.62 1.13 -17.51
C ASN A 36 22.48 1.21 -16.47
N TRP A 37 22.67 0.59 -15.30
CA TRP A 37 21.78 0.69 -14.15
C TRP A 37 22.56 0.48 -12.85
N GLN A 38 22.34 1.36 -11.87
CA GLN A 38 22.87 1.23 -10.52
C GLN A 38 21.86 1.83 -9.53
N ARG A 39 21.23 0.98 -8.70
CA ARG A 39 20.09 1.36 -7.86
C ARG A 39 20.38 2.55 -6.93
N GLU A 40 21.46 2.49 -6.17
CA GLU A 40 21.79 3.47 -5.14
C GLU A 40 21.99 4.87 -5.71
N LYS A 41 22.82 5.01 -6.75
CA LYS A 41 23.13 6.26 -7.45
C LYS A 41 21.89 6.82 -8.15
N MET A 42 21.13 5.98 -8.84
CA MET A 42 19.97 6.44 -9.61
C MET A 42 18.81 6.83 -8.70
N VAL A 43 18.54 6.08 -7.64
CA VAL A 43 17.50 6.45 -6.65
C VAL A 43 17.89 7.72 -5.89
N ALA A 44 19.16 7.86 -5.49
CA ALA A 44 19.67 9.10 -4.90
C ALA A 44 19.56 10.30 -5.85
N ALA A 45 19.64 10.07 -7.16
CA ALA A 45 19.44 11.08 -8.21
C ALA A 45 17.96 11.31 -8.57
N GLY A 46 17.01 10.66 -7.90
CA GLY A 46 15.57 10.88 -8.08
C GLY A 46 14.84 9.86 -8.95
N LEU A 47 15.47 8.76 -9.35
CA LEU A 47 14.77 7.66 -10.02
C LEU A 47 13.80 7.00 -9.03
N PRO A 48 12.51 6.82 -9.37
CA PRO A 48 11.63 5.97 -8.57
C PRO A 48 12.27 4.59 -8.39
N ASP A 49 12.33 4.11 -7.15
CA ASP A 49 12.91 2.79 -6.89
C ASP A 49 12.00 1.68 -7.43
N PHE A 50 12.25 1.38 -8.70
CA PHE A 50 11.41 0.49 -9.47
C PHE A 50 11.91 -0.95 -9.41
N GLY A 51 13.00 -1.30 -8.71
CA GLY A 51 13.45 -2.68 -8.43
C GLY A 51 13.31 -3.68 -9.60
N PRO A 52 14.18 -3.62 -10.62
CA PRO A 52 14.10 -4.50 -11.78
C PRO A 52 14.37 -5.96 -11.41
N VAL A 53 13.63 -6.88 -12.04
CA VAL A 53 13.72 -8.34 -11.82
C VAL A 53 14.15 -9.10 -13.07
N GLN A 54 14.14 -8.44 -14.24
CA GLN A 54 14.48 -9.05 -15.52
C GLN A 54 15.21 -8.03 -16.40
N ASN A 55 16.24 -8.50 -17.12
CA ASN A 55 16.98 -7.75 -18.12
C ASN A 55 16.74 -8.36 -19.49
N ASN A 56 16.43 -7.52 -20.47
CA ASN A 56 16.09 -7.92 -21.83
C ASN A 56 16.99 -7.20 -22.82
N ILE A 57 17.38 -7.89 -23.88
CA ILE A 57 18.21 -7.35 -24.95
C ILE A 57 17.58 -7.73 -26.28
N SER A 58 17.39 -6.74 -27.16
CA SER A 58 17.06 -6.95 -28.57
C SER A 58 18.22 -6.47 -29.42
N PHE A 59 18.82 -7.39 -30.15
CA PHE A 59 19.79 -7.08 -31.19
C PHE A 59 19.06 -6.82 -32.51
N ASN A 60 19.48 -5.78 -33.24
CA ASN A 60 18.89 -5.36 -34.50
C ASN A 60 20.06 -5.01 -35.44
N ASP A 61 20.21 -5.79 -36.51
CA ASP A 61 21.30 -5.69 -37.48
C ASP A 61 21.09 -4.56 -38.52
N GLU A 62 19.84 -4.22 -38.83
CA GLU A 62 19.49 -3.24 -39.85
C GLU A 62 19.01 -1.89 -39.28
N ILE A 63 19.24 -0.82 -40.07
CA ILE A 63 18.64 0.51 -39.87
C ILE A 63 17.14 0.44 -40.23
N GLY A 64 16.29 1.11 -39.46
CA GLY A 64 14.84 1.13 -39.70
C GLY A 64 14.06 -0.02 -39.07
N THR A 65 14.70 -0.90 -38.30
CA THR A 65 14.00 -1.88 -37.47
C THR A 65 13.14 -1.15 -36.45
N THR A 66 11.82 -1.32 -36.54
CA THR A 66 10.86 -0.58 -35.72
C THR A 66 9.96 -1.54 -34.95
N ARG A 67 9.90 -1.40 -33.62
CA ARG A 67 9.03 -2.20 -32.75
C ARG A 67 7.72 -1.48 -32.50
N GLY A 68 6.60 -2.20 -32.37
CA GLY A 68 5.30 -1.58 -32.05
C GLY A 68 5.28 -0.78 -30.75
N ILE A 69 4.24 0.04 -30.58
CA ILE A 69 4.02 0.82 -29.34
C ILE A 69 3.29 -0.08 -28.34
N HIS A 70 4.02 -0.55 -27.33
CA HIS A 70 3.54 -1.50 -26.33
C HIS A 70 3.46 -0.81 -24.97
N ALA A 71 2.29 -0.81 -24.32
CA ALA A 71 2.06 -0.24 -23.00
C ALA A 71 1.90 -1.35 -21.96
N GLU A 72 3.02 -1.86 -21.47
CA GLU A 72 3.06 -2.99 -20.56
C GLU A 72 2.64 -2.64 -19.12
N PRO A 73 2.23 -3.64 -18.31
CA PRO A 73 1.71 -3.41 -16.96
C PRO A 73 2.83 -3.20 -15.91
N TRP A 74 4.07 -2.95 -16.35
CA TRP A 74 5.26 -2.76 -15.51
C TRP A 74 6.06 -1.53 -15.94
N ASP A 75 6.95 -1.08 -15.05
CA ASP A 75 7.88 0.00 -15.38
C ASP A 75 9.09 -0.55 -16.13
N LYS A 76 9.71 0.28 -16.97
CA LYS A 76 10.90 -0.05 -17.72
C LYS A 76 12.01 0.96 -17.50
N TRP A 77 13.24 0.45 -17.59
CA TRP A 77 14.42 1.27 -17.80
C TRP A 77 15.04 0.91 -19.13
N VAL A 78 14.96 1.83 -20.09
CA VAL A 78 15.37 1.65 -21.48
C VAL A 78 16.71 2.34 -21.73
N SER A 79 17.62 1.69 -22.44
CA SER A 79 18.84 2.30 -22.99
C SER A 79 19.38 1.45 -24.16
N VAL A 80 20.50 1.85 -24.76
CA VAL A 80 21.20 1.05 -25.79
C VAL A 80 22.60 0.65 -25.31
N ALA A 81 23.00 -0.60 -25.54
CA ALA A 81 24.37 -1.05 -25.30
C ALA A 81 25.32 -0.68 -26.45
N THR A 82 24.80 -0.50 -27.66
CA THR A 82 25.55 0.01 -28.84
C THR A 82 24.54 0.49 -29.89
N GLY A 83 24.99 1.35 -30.80
CA GLY A 83 24.17 1.96 -31.83
C GLY A 83 23.32 3.13 -31.32
N ARG A 84 22.31 3.50 -32.12
CA ARG A 84 21.35 4.57 -31.80
C ARG A 84 19.95 4.18 -32.21
N VAL A 85 18.97 4.65 -31.44
CA VAL A 85 17.55 4.53 -31.77
C VAL A 85 16.83 5.87 -31.66
N PHE A 86 15.78 6.04 -32.45
CA PHE A 86 14.72 7.00 -32.18
C PHE A 86 13.67 6.30 -31.31
N GLY A 87 13.50 6.76 -30.07
CA GLY A 87 12.47 6.28 -29.17
C GLY A 87 11.19 7.11 -29.29
N ALA A 88 10.04 6.45 -29.19
CA ALA A 88 8.73 7.08 -29.17
C ALA A 88 7.89 6.51 -28.04
N TRP A 89 7.26 7.39 -27.27
CA TRP A 89 6.39 7.04 -26.15
C TRP A 89 5.03 7.70 -26.28
N VAL A 90 3.98 6.96 -25.95
CA VAL A 90 2.59 7.44 -25.98
C VAL A 90 1.91 7.07 -24.68
N ASP A 91 1.32 8.03 -23.99
CA ASP A 91 0.61 7.74 -22.75
C ASP A 91 -0.73 7.04 -23.04
N LEU A 92 -0.84 5.74 -22.73
CA LEU A 92 -2.07 4.96 -22.92
C LEU A 92 -2.86 4.80 -21.61
N ARG A 93 -2.48 5.50 -20.54
CA ARG A 93 -3.18 5.49 -19.26
C ARG A 93 -4.48 6.28 -19.31
N GLU A 94 -5.45 5.86 -18.51
CA GLU A 94 -6.65 6.68 -18.28
C GLU A 94 -6.27 8.00 -17.60
N GLY A 95 -6.69 9.12 -18.19
CA GLY A 95 -6.51 10.43 -17.59
C GLY A 95 -6.32 11.55 -18.63
N PRO A 96 -6.03 12.78 -18.17
CA PRO A 96 -5.88 13.95 -19.03
C PRO A 96 -4.72 13.87 -20.03
N SER A 97 -3.70 13.05 -19.75
CA SER A 97 -2.54 12.87 -20.62
C SER A 97 -2.71 11.76 -21.66
N PHE A 98 -3.86 11.07 -21.71
CA PHE A 98 -4.09 9.99 -22.69
C PHE A 98 -3.83 10.48 -24.12
N GLY A 99 -2.97 9.77 -24.84
CA GLY A 99 -2.53 10.11 -26.20
C GLY A 99 -1.38 11.11 -26.28
N ALA A 100 -0.88 11.65 -25.16
CA ALA A 100 0.30 12.50 -25.16
C ALA A 100 1.51 11.74 -25.70
N VAL A 101 2.29 12.39 -26.55
CA VAL A 101 3.44 11.80 -27.24
C VAL A 101 4.73 12.48 -26.80
N PHE A 102 5.78 11.69 -26.65
CA PHE A 102 7.14 12.16 -26.46
C PHE A 102 8.09 11.33 -27.33
N THR A 103 9.10 11.97 -27.92
CA THR A 103 10.12 11.31 -28.74
C THR A 103 11.51 11.82 -28.39
N ALA A 104 12.52 10.96 -28.54
CA ALA A 104 13.91 11.32 -28.30
C ALA A 104 14.86 10.33 -29.01
N GLU A 105 16.04 10.81 -29.42
CA GLU A 105 17.13 9.91 -29.78
C GLU A 105 17.78 9.33 -28.51
N ILE A 106 18.07 8.04 -28.53
CA ILE A 106 18.81 7.34 -27.49
C ILE A 106 20.11 6.81 -28.10
N ASP A 107 21.21 7.29 -27.55
CA ASP A 107 22.55 6.73 -27.71
C ASP A 107 23.02 6.12 -26.37
N PRO A 108 24.23 5.54 -26.26
CA PRO A 108 24.69 4.94 -25.02
C PRO A 108 24.69 5.86 -23.78
N SER A 109 24.70 7.19 -23.97
CA SER A 109 24.66 8.22 -22.93
C SER A 109 23.24 8.62 -22.49
N VAL A 110 22.21 8.01 -23.09
CA VAL A 110 20.81 8.30 -22.78
C VAL A 110 20.10 7.04 -22.28
N ALA A 111 19.25 7.20 -21.29
CA ALA A 111 18.28 6.20 -20.88
C ALA A 111 16.91 6.84 -20.68
N VAL A 112 15.86 6.02 -20.66
CA VAL A 112 14.50 6.47 -20.40
C VAL A 112 13.84 5.57 -19.38
N PHE A 113 13.33 6.17 -18.31
CA PHE A 113 12.44 5.48 -17.37
C PHE A 113 11.02 5.60 -17.88
N VAL A 114 10.40 4.47 -18.20
CA VAL A 114 9.06 4.36 -18.78
C VAL A 114 8.10 3.80 -17.72
N PRO A 115 7.15 4.58 -17.21
CA PRO A 115 6.15 4.08 -16.27
C PRO A 115 5.20 3.07 -16.90
N ARG A 116 4.64 2.18 -16.07
CA ARG A 116 3.50 1.32 -16.44
C ARG A 116 2.46 2.08 -17.26
N GLY A 117 2.02 1.47 -18.35
CA GLY A 117 0.94 1.99 -19.20
C GLY A 117 1.34 3.11 -20.16
N VAL A 118 2.60 3.56 -20.12
CA VAL A 118 3.16 4.37 -21.20
C VAL A 118 3.65 3.43 -22.30
N GLY A 119 3.06 3.57 -23.47
CA GLY A 119 3.46 2.87 -24.69
C GLY A 119 4.90 3.18 -25.04
N ASN A 120 5.73 2.17 -25.27
CA ASN A 120 7.14 2.31 -25.63
C ASN A 120 7.41 1.69 -27.00
N SER A 121 8.04 2.44 -27.89
CA SER A 121 8.50 2.00 -29.20
C SER A 121 9.89 2.57 -29.50
N TYR A 122 10.58 1.96 -30.47
CA TYR A 122 11.82 2.50 -31.02
C TYR A 122 11.98 2.13 -32.50
N GLN A 123 12.76 2.94 -33.21
CA GLN A 123 13.27 2.70 -34.57
C GLN A 123 14.80 2.78 -34.56
N THR A 124 15.50 1.80 -35.12
CA THR A 124 16.97 1.83 -35.20
C THR A 124 17.47 2.86 -36.20
N LEU A 125 18.48 3.65 -35.80
CA LEU A 125 19.13 4.66 -36.63
C LEU A 125 20.52 4.22 -37.11
N GLU A 126 21.06 3.15 -36.50
CA GLU A 126 22.35 2.56 -36.85
C GLU A 126 22.23 1.03 -36.92
N VAL A 127 23.08 0.41 -37.74
CA VAL A 127 23.25 -1.05 -37.79
C VAL A 127 23.80 -1.57 -36.47
N ASP A 128 23.65 -2.88 -36.24
CA ASP A 128 24.18 -3.59 -35.06
C ASP A 128 23.76 -2.93 -33.72
N THR A 129 22.55 -2.38 -33.67
CA THR A 129 22.01 -1.70 -32.49
C THR A 129 21.49 -2.69 -31.46
N SER A 130 22.03 -2.63 -30.24
CA SER A 130 21.60 -3.45 -29.11
C SER A 130 20.74 -2.63 -28.16
N TYR A 131 19.43 -2.81 -28.24
CA TYR A 131 18.46 -2.16 -27.36
C TYR A 131 18.30 -2.97 -26.07
N CYS A 132 18.52 -2.34 -24.92
CA CYS A 132 18.50 -2.98 -23.61
C CYS A 132 17.39 -2.40 -22.75
N TYR A 133 16.64 -3.25 -22.07
CA TYR A 133 15.64 -2.77 -21.12
C TYR A 133 15.49 -3.67 -19.90
N LEU A 134 15.41 -3.03 -18.73
CA LEU A 134 15.08 -3.68 -17.47
C LEU A 134 13.59 -3.52 -17.19
N VAL A 135 12.98 -4.51 -16.57
CA VAL A 135 11.56 -4.49 -16.17
C VAL A 135 11.39 -4.93 -14.72
N ASN A 136 10.32 -4.47 -14.07
CA ASN A 136 10.05 -4.78 -12.66
C ASN A 136 8.91 -5.76 -12.39
N ASP A 137 8.49 -6.45 -13.45
CA ASP A 137 7.60 -7.61 -13.37
C ASP A 137 8.06 -8.66 -14.40
N HIS A 138 7.67 -9.90 -14.20
CA HIS A 138 8.03 -11.00 -15.07
C HIS A 138 7.21 -10.98 -16.35
N TRP A 139 7.87 -11.08 -17.49
CA TRP A 139 7.16 -11.29 -18.75
C TRP A 139 6.50 -12.67 -18.77
N SER A 140 5.23 -12.73 -19.18
CA SER A 140 4.51 -13.96 -19.48
C SER A 140 3.84 -13.85 -20.85
N PRO A 141 3.78 -14.94 -21.64
CA PRO A 141 3.05 -14.95 -22.92
C PRO A 141 1.55 -14.67 -22.75
N ASP A 142 1.00 -14.91 -21.56
CA ASP A 142 -0.42 -14.72 -21.25
C ASP A 142 -0.75 -13.30 -20.77
N THR A 143 0.26 -12.44 -20.56
CA THR A 143 0.05 -11.07 -20.10
C THR A 143 -0.63 -10.25 -21.21
N ALA A 144 -1.87 -9.83 -20.95
CA ALA A 144 -2.58 -8.87 -21.79
C ALA A 144 -2.13 -7.44 -21.45
N TYR A 145 -1.79 -6.66 -22.47
CA TYR A 145 -1.47 -5.24 -22.33
C TYR A 145 -1.87 -4.46 -23.57
N SER A 146 -1.84 -3.14 -23.48
CA SER A 146 -2.37 -2.27 -24.53
C SER A 146 -1.32 -2.01 -25.61
N PHE A 147 -1.80 -1.86 -26.84
CA PHE A 147 -1.00 -1.67 -28.03
C PHE A 147 -1.53 -0.46 -28.79
N LEU A 148 -0.64 0.28 -29.45
CA LEU A 148 -1.02 1.34 -30.39
C LEU A 148 -0.34 1.10 -31.73
N ASN A 149 -1.07 1.40 -32.80
CA ASN A 149 -0.55 1.36 -34.16
C ASN A 149 0.54 2.43 -34.38
N LEU A 150 1.66 2.04 -35.00
CA LEU A 150 2.76 2.95 -35.32
C LEU A 150 2.36 4.10 -36.27
N ALA A 151 1.39 3.84 -37.15
CA ALA A 151 0.90 4.78 -38.16
C ALA A 151 -0.34 5.55 -37.70
N ASP A 152 -0.62 5.61 -36.40
CA ASP A 152 -1.80 6.30 -35.87
C ASP A 152 -1.74 7.81 -36.16
N GLU A 153 -2.79 8.31 -36.79
CA GLU A 153 -2.87 9.69 -37.30
C GLU A 153 -3.02 10.72 -36.18
N THR A 154 -3.43 10.29 -34.98
CA THR A 154 -3.63 11.17 -33.83
C THR A 154 -2.37 11.27 -32.96
N ALA A 155 -1.65 10.16 -32.79
CA ALA A 155 -0.33 10.17 -32.17
C ALA A 155 0.69 10.90 -33.06
N ALA A 156 0.55 10.81 -34.39
CA ALA A 156 1.28 11.59 -35.39
C ALA A 156 2.81 11.64 -35.13
N ILE A 157 3.39 10.48 -34.79
CA ILE A 157 4.82 10.37 -34.52
C ILE A 157 5.61 10.62 -35.81
N ASP A 158 6.53 11.57 -35.78
CA ASP A 158 7.44 11.89 -36.88
C ASP A 158 8.60 10.90 -36.92
N TRP A 159 8.35 9.73 -37.54
CA TRP A 159 9.33 8.66 -37.66
C TRP A 159 10.48 9.06 -38.60
N PRO A 160 11.76 8.98 -38.17
CA PRO A 160 12.91 9.37 -38.99
C PRO A 160 13.02 8.60 -40.32
N ILE A 161 12.58 7.34 -40.34
CA ILE A 161 12.47 6.51 -41.52
C ILE A 161 10.99 6.19 -41.71
N ALA A 162 10.48 6.43 -42.92
CA ALA A 162 9.09 6.19 -43.26
C ALA A 162 8.69 4.74 -42.94
N LEU A 163 7.49 4.54 -42.38
CA LEU A 163 7.02 3.22 -41.92
C LEU A 163 6.83 2.20 -43.06
N GLU A 164 6.78 2.67 -44.31
CA GLU A 164 6.78 1.84 -45.53
C GLU A 164 8.16 1.26 -45.85
N ASP A 165 9.23 1.98 -45.49
CA ASP A 165 10.62 1.57 -45.66
C ASP A 165 11.19 0.89 -44.40
N ALA A 166 10.48 0.99 -43.27
CA ALA A 166 10.88 0.40 -42.00
C ALA A 166 10.58 -1.12 -41.92
N ALA A 167 11.48 -1.86 -41.27
CA ALA A 167 11.26 -3.25 -40.92
C ALA A 167 10.33 -3.35 -39.69
N VAL A 168 9.04 -3.63 -39.95
CA VAL A 168 7.96 -3.73 -38.95
C VAL A 168 7.29 -5.09 -39.04
N SER A 169 6.98 -5.72 -37.90
CA SER A 169 6.25 -6.98 -37.86
C SER A 169 4.78 -6.83 -38.30
N ASP A 170 4.22 -7.87 -38.93
CA ASP A 170 2.79 -7.87 -39.30
C ASP A 170 1.86 -7.68 -38.10
N LYS A 171 2.25 -8.22 -36.94
CA LYS A 171 1.52 -8.05 -35.68
C LYS A 171 1.42 -6.58 -35.30
N ASP A 172 2.55 -5.86 -35.33
CA ASP A 172 2.58 -4.44 -34.95
C ASP A 172 1.82 -3.55 -35.96
N ARG A 173 1.81 -3.92 -37.25
CA ARG A 173 1.01 -3.23 -38.27
C ARG A 173 -0.49 -3.36 -38.04
N ALA A 174 -0.93 -4.44 -37.39
CA ALA A 174 -2.34 -4.73 -37.11
C ALA A 174 -2.84 -4.20 -35.76
N HIS A 175 -2.02 -3.47 -35.01
CA HIS A 175 -2.43 -2.88 -33.74
C HIS A 175 -3.54 -1.83 -33.91
N PRO A 176 -4.39 -1.61 -32.88
CA PRO A 176 -5.51 -0.68 -32.97
C PRO A 176 -5.04 0.78 -33.08
N ARG A 177 -5.92 1.62 -33.64
CA ARG A 177 -5.79 3.08 -33.59
C ARG A 177 -6.09 3.59 -32.18
N LEU A 178 -5.63 4.80 -31.83
CA LEU A 178 -5.73 5.38 -30.50
C LEU A 178 -7.18 5.45 -29.99
N ALA A 179 -8.13 5.68 -30.89
CA ALA A 179 -9.56 5.68 -30.58
C ALA A 179 -10.09 4.33 -30.06
N ASP A 180 -9.46 3.23 -30.48
CA ASP A 180 -9.85 1.85 -30.16
C ASP A 180 -8.92 1.20 -29.11
N VAL A 181 -7.94 1.94 -28.60
CA VAL A 181 -7.02 1.44 -27.57
C VAL A 181 -7.78 1.20 -26.26
N ARG A 182 -7.62 0.00 -25.70
CA ARG A 182 -7.98 -0.25 -24.29
C ARG A 182 -7.10 0.63 -23.41
N ARG A 183 -7.69 1.58 -22.69
CA ARG A 183 -6.92 2.43 -21.78
C ARG A 183 -6.40 1.65 -20.59
N VAL A 184 -5.22 2.02 -20.11
CA VAL A 184 -4.60 1.40 -18.92
C VAL A 184 -5.14 2.09 -17.67
N ALA A 185 -6.04 1.41 -16.97
CA ALA A 185 -6.64 1.89 -15.73
C ALA A 185 -5.60 2.11 -14.60
N PRO A 186 -5.86 3.04 -13.67
CA PRO A 186 -5.07 3.17 -12.45
C PRO A 186 -5.10 1.87 -11.64
N ARG A 187 -4.03 1.63 -10.89
CA ARG A 187 -3.99 0.45 -10.01
C ARG A 187 -4.90 0.67 -8.80
N LYS A 188 -5.61 -0.37 -8.41
CA LYS A 188 -6.61 -0.35 -7.35
C LYS A 188 -6.00 -0.46 -5.96
N THR A 189 -6.77 -0.08 -4.95
CA THR A 189 -6.56 -0.43 -3.54
C THR A 189 -7.50 -1.56 -3.14
N LEU A 190 -6.99 -2.61 -2.52
CA LEU A 190 -7.80 -3.71 -1.97
C LEU A 190 -7.98 -3.52 -0.46
N VAL A 191 -9.21 -3.50 0.03
CA VAL A 191 -9.54 -3.45 1.47
C VAL A 191 -10.07 -4.81 1.92
N LEU A 192 -9.30 -5.50 2.76
CA LEU A 192 -9.68 -6.78 3.37
C LEU A 192 -10.39 -6.55 4.71
N GLY A 193 -11.38 -7.37 5.03
CA GLY A 193 -12.12 -7.24 6.30
C GLY A 193 -13.14 -6.11 6.30
N SER A 194 -13.69 -5.81 5.11
CA SER A 194 -14.53 -4.64 4.84
C SER A 194 -15.87 -4.58 5.59
N ASN A 195 -16.26 -5.64 6.31
CA ASN A 195 -17.46 -5.66 7.16
C ASN A 195 -17.17 -5.37 8.65
N GLY A 196 -15.90 -5.28 9.05
CA GLY A 196 -15.50 -4.87 10.40
C GLY A 196 -15.57 -3.36 10.59
N GLN A 197 -15.43 -2.89 11.84
CA GLN A 197 -15.57 -1.47 12.19
C GLN A 197 -14.70 -0.55 11.31
N LEU A 198 -13.40 -0.85 11.18
CA LEU A 198 -12.49 -0.10 10.30
C LEU A 198 -12.83 -0.27 8.81
N GLY A 199 -13.22 -1.48 8.41
CA GLY A 199 -13.57 -1.77 7.03
C GLY A 199 -14.77 -0.96 6.53
N ARG A 200 -15.78 -0.75 7.39
CA ARG A 200 -16.93 0.12 7.11
C ARG A 200 -16.54 1.58 7.06
N ALA A 201 -15.75 2.07 8.02
CA ALA A 201 -15.25 3.43 8.00
C ALA A 201 -14.41 3.74 6.73
N LEU A 202 -13.57 2.81 6.29
CA LEU A 202 -12.85 2.92 5.01
C LEU A 202 -13.79 2.95 3.81
N ARG A 203 -14.88 2.17 3.84
CA ARG A 203 -15.89 2.17 2.78
C ARG A 203 -16.60 3.51 2.67
N ASP A 204 -16.95 4.10 3.81
CA ASP A 204 -17.65 5.37 3.84
C ASP A 204 -16.75 6.49 3.31
N LEU A 205 -15.49 6.56 3.78
CA LEU A 205 -14.51 7.56 3.34
C LEU A 205 -14.08 7.42 1.87
N LEU A 206 -14.17 6.22 1.30
CA LEU A 206 -13.76 5.94 -0.09
C LEU A 206 -14.95 5.66 -1.01
N SER A 207 -16.16 6.01 -0.60
CA SER A 207 -17.40 5.70 -1.33
C SER A 207 -17.45 6.28 -2.75
N ASP A 208 -16.79 7.42 -2.97
CA ASP A 208 -16.70 8.08 -4.29
C ASP A 208 -15.56 7.54 -5.18
N ARG A 209 -14.76 6.59 -4.69
CA ARG A 209 -13.59 6.05 -5.40
C ARG A 209 -13.95 4.76 -6.15
N THR A 210 -13.70 4.74 -7.46
CA THR A 210 -13.94 3.55 -8.32
C THR A 210 -12.74 2.61 -8.39
N ASP A 211 -11.59 3.02 -7.88
CA ASP A 211 -10.33 2.27 -7.84
C ASP A 211 -10.09 1.59 -6.49
N VAL A 212 -11.14 1.32 -5.73
CA VAL A 212 -11.07 0.60 -4.46
C VAL A 212 -11.97 -0.63 -4.50
N GLU A 213 -11.41 -1.80 -4.21
CA GLU A 213 -12.15 -3.04 -4.05
C GLU A 213 -12.26 -3.38 -2.55
N PHE A 214 -13.48 -3.66 -2.10
CA PHE A 214 -13.74 -4.08 -0.73
C PHE A 214 -14.09 -5.57 -0.69
N THR A 215 -13.39 -6.33 0.11
CA THR A 215 -13.64 -7.76 0.30
C THR A 215 -13.79 -8.11 1.77
N ASP A 216 -14.45 -9.24 2.02
CA ASP A 216 -14.59 -9.86 3.32
C ASP A 216 -14.19 -11.34 3.21
N ARG A 217 -14.27 -12.06 4.32
CA ARG A 217 -13.92 -13.49 4.34
C ARG A 217 -14.76 -14.34 3.37
N THR A 218 -15.97 -13.92 3.01
CA THR A 218 -16.85 -14.68 2.11
C THR A 218 -16.48 -14.50 0.64
N THR A 219 -15.89 -13.36 0.29
CA THR A 219 -15.51 -12.99 -1.09
C THR A 219 -14.01 -13.14 -1.37
N LEU A 220 -13.19 -13.17 -0.32
CA LEU A 220 -11.77 -13.45 -0.36
C LEU A 220 -11.28 -14.00 0.98
N ASP A 221 -11.24 -15.33 1.12
CA ASP A 221 -10.66 -15.98 2.29
C ASP A 221 -9.13 -16.06 2.16
N LEU A 222 -8.42 -15.46 3.11
CA LEU A 222 -6.95 -15.47 3.12
C LEU A 222 -6.37 -16.87 3.36
N LEU A 223 -7.19 -17.81 3.85
CA LEU A 223 -6.78 -19.20 4.08
C LEU A 223 -7.06 -20.11 2.88
N ASP A 224 -7.72 -19.61 1.83
CA ASP A 224 -7.96 -20.35 0.60
C ASP A 224 -6.62 -20.72 -0.08
N PRO A 225 -6.38 -22.00 -0.42
CA PRO A 225 -5.23 -22.41 -1.21
C PRO A 225 -5.07 -21.68 -2.55
N GLU A 226 -6.17 -21.24 -3.17
CA GLU A 226 -6.17 -20.53 -4.46
C GLU A 226 -6.06 -19.00 -4.33
N LEU A 227 -5.80 -18.46 -3.14
CA LEU A 227 -5.67 -17.01 -2.89
C LEU A 227 -4.75 -16.31 -3.92
N TYR A 228 -3.64 -16.94 -4.27
CA TYR A 228 -2.66 -16.42 -5.23
C TYR A 228 -3.22 -16.19 -6.64
N ARG A 229 -4.28 -16.91 -7.02
CA ARG A 229 -4.98 -16.78 -8.31
C ARG A 229 -6.34 -16.11 -8.19
N ALA A 230 -6.75 -15.77 -6.96
CA ALA A 230 -8.08 -15.24 -6.71
C ALA A 230 -8.32 -13.90 -7.40
N ARG A 231 -7.25 -13.14 -7.73
CA ARG A 231 -7.30 -11.86 -8.42
C ARG A 231 -6.08 -11.69 -9.34
N GLU A 232 -6.22 -10.81 -10.32
CA GLU A 232 -5.11 -10.26 -11.10
C GLU A 232 -4.35 -9.24 -10.23
N TRP A 233 -3.44 -9.73 -9.39
CA TRP A 233 -2.72 -8.91 -8.39
C TRP A 233 -1.92 -7.74 -8.99
N SER A 234 -1.57 -7.80 -10.27
CA SER A 234 -0.92 -6.71 -11.02
C SER A 234 -1.82 -5.49 -11.22
N GLU A 235 -3.14 -5.63 -11.06
CA GLU A 235 -4.09 -4.51 -11.09
C GLU A 235 -4.12 -3.71 -9.79
N TYR A 236 -3.46 -4.15 -8.73
CA TYR A 236 -3.45 -3.47 -7.43
C TYR A 236 -2.11 -2.77 -7.18
N SER A 237 -2.18 -1.70 -6.39
CA SER A 237 -0.99 -1.01 -5.86
C SER A 237 -0.87 -1.18 -4.35
N THR A 238 -1.99 -1.33 -3.66
CA THR A 238 -2.08 -1.31 -2.20
C THR A 238 -3.07 -2.36 -1.70
N VAL A 239 -2.74 -3.01 -0.59
CA VAL A 239 -3.65 -3.83 0.20
C VAL A 239 -3.75 -3.27 1.61
N ILE A 240 -4.95 -2.90 2.04
CA ILE A 240 -5.28 -2.53 3.41
C ILE A 240 -5.89 -3.75 4.10
N ASN A 241 -5.12 -4.38 4.97
CA ASN A 241 -5.58 -5.52 5.76
C ASN A 241 -6.18 -5.07 7.10
N ALA A 242 -7.50 -4.86 7.09
CA ALA A 242 -8.32 -4.64 8.28
C ALA A 242 -8.97 -5.94 8.82
N ALA A 243 -8.67 -7.10 8.21
CA ALA A 243 -9.16 -8.39 8.67
C ALA A 243 -8.33 -8.90 9.86
N ALA A 244 -9.02 -9.30 10.92
CA ALA A 244 -8.40 -9.92 12.09
C ALA A 244 -9.41 -10.78 12.86
N TYR A 245 -8.89 -11.71 13.64
CA TYR A 245 -9.62 -12.36 14.72
C TYR A 245 -9.44 -11.52 15.99
N THR A 246 -10.53 -10.93 16.49
CA THR A 246 -10.52 -9.93 17.57
C THR A 246 -11.25 -10.36 18.85
N ALA A 247 -11.75 -11.60 18.92
CA ALA A 247 -12.37 -12.12 20.14
C ALA A 247 -11.30 -12.55 21.16
N VAL A 248 -10.78 -11.55 21.89
CA VAL A 248 -9.60 -11.66 22.76
C VAL A 248 -9.69 -12.80 23.77
N ASP A 249 -10.78 -12.89 24.54
CA ASP A 249 -10.95 -13.94 25.55
C ASP A 249 -11.14 -15.33 24.92
N HIS A 250 -11.92 -15.41 23.84
CA HIS A 250 -12.12 -16.69 23.13
C HIS A 250 -10.82 -17.21 22.51
N ALA A 251 -9.86 -16.34 22.16
CA ALA A 251 -8.55 -16.72 21.65
C ALA A 251 -7.76 -17.61 22.64
N GLU A 252 -8.06 -17.55 23.95
CA GLU A 252 -7.41 -18.40 24.94
C GLU A 252 -7.89 -19.86 24.92
N THR A 253 -9.08 -20.12 24.35
CA THR A 253 -9.61 -21.47 24.19
C THR A 253 -8.81 -22.28 23.16
N PRO A 254 -8.81 -23.62 23.21
CA PRO A 254 -8.12 -24.42 22.19
C PRO A 254 -8.59 -24.18 20.76
N SER A 255 -9.90 -23.95 20.55
CA SER A 255 -10.47 -23.64 19.23
C SER A 255 -10.14 -22.22 18.80
N GLY A 256 -10.38 -21.23 19.67
CA GLY A 256 -10.10 -19.83 19.37
C GLY A 256 -8.62 -19.57 19.13
N ARG A 257 -7.71 -20.24 19.84
CA ARG A 257 -6.26 -20.16 19.59
C ARG A 257 -5.92 -20.55 18.16
N ARG A 258 -6.44 -21.69 17.66
CA ARG A 258 -6.21 -22.11 16.27
C ARG A 258 -6.76 -21.08 15.27
N THR A 259 -7.96 -20.57 15.50
CA THR A 259 -8.56 -19.56 14.63
C THR A 259 -7.78 -18.24 14.63
N ALA A 260 -7.30 -17.81 15.80
CA ALA A 260 -6.48 -16.61 15.96
C ALA A 260 -5.16 -16.73 15.20
N TRP A 261 -4.44 -17.85 15.35
CA TRP A 261 -3.20 -18.10 14.60
C TRP A 261 -3.44 -18.14 13.09
N ALA A 262 -4.49 -18.84 12.63
CA ALA A 262 -4.79 -18.91 11.21
C ALA A 262 -5.11 -17.52 10.63
N ALA A 263 -5.99 -16.74 11.28
CA ALA A 263 -6.40 -15.44 10.76
C ALA A 263 -5.32 -14.35 10.91
N ASN A 264 -4.72 -14.23 12.10
CA ASN A 264 -3.81 -13.13 12.42
C ASN A 264 -2.36 -13.38 12.02
N VAL A 265 -1.98 -14.63 11.70
CA VAL A 265 -0.60 -14.98 11.30
C VAL A 265 -0.56 -15.58 9.90
N ASP A 266 -1.23 -16.71 9.66
CA ASP A 266 -1.13 -17.39 8.36
C ASP A 266 -1.75 -16.56 7.22
N GLY A 267 -2.92 -15.98 7.45
CA GLY A 267 -3.55 -15.06 6.50
C GLY A 267 -2.68 -13.84 6.20
N VAL A 268 -2.02 -13.29 7.22
CA VAL A 268 -1.12 -12.14 7.08
C VAL A 268 0.15 -12.52 6.30
N ARG A 269 0.74 -13.67 6.60
CA ARG A 269 1.90 -14.19 5.86
C ARG A 269 1.60 -14.32 4.37
N ARG A 270 0.45 -14.91 4.01
CA ARG A 270 0.06 -15.12 2.61
C ARG A 270 -0.14 -13.80 1.87
N ILE A 271 -0.83 -12.83 2.47
CA ILE A 271 -0.99 -11.52 1.81
C ILE A 271 0.32 -10.74 1.73
N ALA A 272 1.23 -10.89 2.70
CA ALA A 272 2.56 -10.29 2.64
C ALA A 272 3.44 -10.91 1.56
N GLU A 273 3.32 -12.22 1.32
CA GLU A 273 3.99 -12.90 0.20
C GLU A 273 3.48 -12.41 -1.15
N ILE A 274 2.17 -12.23 -1.30
CA ILE A 274 1.55 -11.62 -2.49
C ILE A 274 2.02 -10.18 -2.66
N ALA A 275 2.00 -9.37 -1.59
CA ALA A 275 2.45 -7.99 -1.63
C ALA A 275 3.94 -7.89 -2.01
N ARG A 276 4.79 -8.81 -1.54
CA ARG A 276 6.19 -8.89 -2.00
C ARG A 276 6.29 -9.25 -3.47
N ALA A 277 5.57 -10.28 -3.92
CA ALA A 277 5.64 -10.76 -5.30
C ALA A 277 5.17 -9.70 -6.32
N HIS A 278 4.10 -8.98 -6.00
CA HIS A 278 3.51 -7.96 -6.87
C HIS A 278 3.89 -6.52 -6.49
N ARG A 279 4.80 -6.37 -5.51
CA ARG A 279 5.34 -5.09 -5.02
C ARG A 279 4.25 -4.11 -4.56
N LEU A 280 3.21 -4.65 -3.95
CA LEU A 280 2.11 -3.91 -3.36
C LEU A 280 2.56 -3.26 -2.05
N THR A 281 2.01 -2.10 -1.74
CA THR A 281 2.06 -1.56 -0.38
C THR A 281 1.08 -2.33 0.50
N LEU A 282 1.56 -2.95 1.57
CA LEU A 282 0.72 -3.64 2.55
C LEU A 282 0.52 -2.76 3.79
N VAL A 283 -0.70 -2.29 4.02
CA VAL A 283 -1.10 -1.75 5.33
C VAL A 283 -1.65 -2.89 6.16
N HIS A 284 -1.03 -3.19 7.31
CA HIS A 284 -1.52 -4.20 8.24
C HIS A 284 -1.87 -3.57 9.58
N VAL A 285 -3.13 -3.70 10.00
CA VAL A 285 -3.57 -3.17 11.29
C VAL A 285 -3.21 -4.15 12.39
N SER A 286 -2.40 -3.69 13.34
CA SER A 286 -1.97 -4.40 14.54
C SER A 286 -2.66 -3.84 15.80
N SER A 287 -2.14 -4.14 16.99
CA SER A 287 -2.74 -3.76 18.27
C SER A 287 -1.68 -3.40 19.30
N ASP A 288 -2.05 -2.55 20.24
CA ASP A 288 -1.40 -2.32 21.54
C ASP A 288 -1.15 -3.60 22.36
N TYR A 289 -1.93 -4.67 22.18
CA TYR A 289 -1.76 -5.95 22.88
C TYR A 289 -0.46 -6.70 22.52
N VAL A 290 0.36 -6.17 21.62
CA VAL A 290 1.74 -6.64 21.41
C VAL A 290 2.66 -6.29 22.58
N PHE A 291 2.24 -5.38 23.47
CA PHE A 291 2.96 -5.01 24.68
C PHE A 291 2.37 -5.67 25.93
N ASP A 292 3.16 -5.71 27.01
CA ASP A 292 2.77 -6.27 28.31
C ASP A 292 2.07 -5.26 29.22
N GLY A 293 2.21 -3.97 28.93
CA GLY A 293 1.69 -2.87 29.74
C GLY A 293 2.45 -2.58 31.03
N THR A 294 3.70 -3.06 31.15
CA THR A 294 4.57 -2.81 32.30
C THR A 294 5.35 -1.50 32.23
N ASN A 295 5.39 -0.85 31.07
CA ASN A 295 5.95 0.50 30.94
C ASN A 295 5.00 1.52 31.58
N ASP A 296 5.52 2.46 32.36
CA ASP A 296 4.72 3.53 32.97
C ASP A 296 4.36 4.63 31.95
N ASP A 297 5.21 4.80 30.92
CA ASP A 297 5.08 5.78 29.85
C ASP A 297 4.33 5.20 28.63
N ALA A 298 4.19 6.02 27.58
CA ALA A 298 3.65 5.59 26.30
C ALA A 298 4.65 4.69 25.55
N TYR A 299 4.17 3.63 24.91
CA TYR A 299 5.00 2.75 24.08
C TYR A 299 5.31 3.38 22.73
N ALA A 300 6.59 3.50 22.39
CA ALA A 300 7.08 3.89 21.09
C ALA A 300 7.13 2.70 20.12
N GLU A 301 7.23 2.94 18.81
CA GLU A 301 7.22 1.85 17.82
C GLU A 301 8.42 0.90 17.93
N GLY A 302 9.54 1.40 18.48
CA GLY A 302 10.79 0.66 18.69
C GLY A 302 10.86 -0.11 20.01
N ASP A 303 9.86 0.03 20.89
CA ASP A 303 9.85 -0.68 22.17
C ASP A 303 9.69 -2.19 21.99
N ALA A 304 10.22 -2.94 22.95
CA ALA A 304 10.21 -4.39 22.91
C ALA A 304 8.78 -4.94 23.01
N ILE A 305 8.43 -5.84 22.09
CA ILE A 305 7.17 -6.58 22.06
C ILE A 305 7.19 -7.67 23.14
N ALA A 306 6.16 -7.73 23.98
CA ALA A 306 6.00 -8.69 25.07
C ALA A 306 4.51 -9.02 25.34
N PRO A 307 3.79 -9.64 24.39
CA PRO A 307 2.35 -9.86 24.52
C PRO A 307 2.02 -10.85 25.65
N LEU A 308 0.99 -10.53 26.45
CA LEU A 308 0.57 -11.38 27.57
C LEU A 308 -0.29 -12.58 27.15
N GLY A 309 -1.20 -12.38 26.20
CA GLY A 309 -2.23 -13.35 25.81
C GLY A 309 -2.17 -13.76 24.34
N VAL A 310 -2.95 -14.77 23.95
CA VAL A 310 -2.92 -15.35 22.60
C VAL A 310 -3.24 -14.33 21.53
N TYR A 311 -4.22 -13.46 21.74
CA TYR A 311 -4.54 -12.41 20.79
C TYR A 311 -3.31 -11.55 20.50
N GLY A 312 -2.68 -11.01 21.55
CA GLY A 312 -1.44 -10.23 21.45
C GLY A 312 -0.30 -10.98 20.76
N MET A 313 -0.07 -12.25 21.15
CA MET A 313 0.94 -13.11 20.54
C MET A 313 0.72 -13.28 19.03
N THR A 314 -0.52 -13.52 18.62
CA THR A 314 -0.85 -13.69 17.20
C THR A 314 -0.78 -12.37 16.43
N LYS A 315 -1.10 -11.23 17.05
CA LYS A 315 -0.91 -9.91 16.44
C LYS A 315 0.58 -9.60 16.24
N ALA A 316 1.42 -9.84 17.25
CA ALA A 316 2.87 -9.68 17.16
C ALA A 316 3.51 -10.61 16.11
N ALA A 317 3.08 -11.86 16.04
CA ALA A 317 3.49 -12.79 14.99
C ALA A 317 3.01 -12.34 13.60
N GLY A 318 1.81 -11.75 13.52
CA GLY A 318 1.29 -11.10 12.33
C GLY A 318 2.14 -9.91 11.86
N GLU A 319 2.64 -9.08 12.78
CA GLU A 319 3.60 -8.01 12.44
C GLU A 319 4.87 -8.58 11.81
N THR A 320 5.43 -9.64 12.41
CA THR A 320 6.62 -10.33 11.89
C THR A 320 6.36 -10.88 10.48
N ALA A 321 5.17 -11.43 10.25
CA ALA A 321 4.76 -11.91 8.93
C ALA A 321 4.58 -10.77 7.91
N ALA A 322 4.02 -9.64 8.33
CA ALA A 322 3.76 -8.48 7.46
C ALA A 322 5.05 -7.84 6.91
N VAL A 323 6.15 -7.87 7.69
CA VAL A 323 7.47 -7.35 7.28
C VAL A 323 8.01 -8.04 6.02
N VAL A 324 7.53 -9.23 5.68
CA VAL A 324 7.85 -9.91 4.42
C VAL A 324 7.53 -9.05 3.19
N ALA A 325 6.49 -8.20 3.27
CA ALA A 325 6.21 -7.20 2.25
C ALA A 325 7.21 -6.03 2.41
N PRO A 326 8.09 -5.75 1.42
CA PRO A 326 9.10 -4.70 1.57
C PRO A 326 8.50 -3.30 1.73
N ARG A 327 7.31 -3.08 1.16
CA ARG A 327 6.52 -1.85 1.28
C ARG A 327 5.38 -2.12 2.24
N HIS A 328 5.58 -1.83 3.52
CA HIS A 328 4.56 -2.06 4.53
C HIS A 328 4.37 -0.87 5.47
N TYR A 329 3.12 -0.70 5.91
CA TYR A 329 2.76 0.10 7.06
C TYR A 329 2.09 -0.81 8.07
N ILE A 330 2.75 -1.08 9.19
CA ILE A 330 2.12 -1.79 10.31
C ILE A 330 1.56 -0.74 11.24
N VAL A 331 0.24 -0.70 11.37
CA VAL A 331 -0.47 0.35 12.13
C VAL A 331 -0.95 -0.24 13.44
N ARG A 332 -0.26 0.04 14.55
CA ARG A 332 -0.68 -0.36 15.90
C ARG A 332 -1.73 0.62 16.41
N THR A 333 -2.87 0.10 16.84
CA THR A 333 -3.98 0.89 17.36
C THR A 333 -4.53 0.27 18.64
N SER A 334 -5.44 0.97 19.33
CA SER A 334 -6.04 0.51 20.58
C SER A 334 -7.52 0.91 20.64
N TRP A 335 -8.31 0.08 21.32
CA TRP A 335 -9.65 0.41 21.81
C TRP A 335 -10.56 1.02 20.72
N VAL A 336 -10.67 0.29 19.60
CA VAL A 336 -11.34 0.77 18.39
C VAL A 336 -12.86 0.87 18.58
N VAL A 337 -13.43 2.03 18.24
CA VAL A 337 -14.86 2.34 18.28
C VAL A 337 -15.34 2.75 16.90
N GLY A 338 -16.39 2.11 16.37
CA GLY A 338 -16.98 2.47 15.09
C GLY A 338 -18.32 1.79 14.87
N ASP A 339 -18.66 1.50 13.61
CA ASP A 339 -19.89 0.78 13.29
C ASP A 339 -19.76 -0.74 13.52
N GLY A 340 -20.01 -1.14 14.77
CA GLY A 340 -20.14 -2.53 15.22
C GLY A 340 -20.41 -2.57 16.73
N ASP A 341 -20.34 -3.76 17.32
CA ASP A 341 -20.36 -3.91 18.78
C ASP A 341 -19.07 -3.34 19.37
N ASN A 342 -19.20 -2.47 20.37
CA ASN A 342 -18.07 -1.86 21.06
C ASN A 342 -18.45 -1.42 22.49
N PHE A 343 -17.43 -1.11 23.29
CA PHE A 343 -17.58 -0.73 24.69
C PHE A 343 -18.47 0.50 24.89
N VAL A 344 -18.31 1.53 24.05
CA VAL A 344 -19.06 2.80 24.15
C VAL A 344 -20.56 2.55 23.97
N LYS A 345 -20.96 1.81 22.93
CA LYS A 345 -22.36 1.39 22.71
C LYS A 345 -22.91 0.56 23.88
N THR A 346 -22.10 -0.35 24.44
CA THR A 346 -22.50 -1.13 25.62
C THR A 346 -22.78 -0.21 26.82
N MET A 347 -21.88 0.72 27.14
CA MET A 347 -22.05 1.63 28.27
C MET A 347 -23.26 2.57 28.08
N ALA A 348 -23.45 3.13 26.88
CA ALA A 348 -24.61 3.96 26.57
C ALA A 348 -25.93 3.18 26.72
N SER A 349 -25.96 1.91 26.31
CA SER A 349 -27.12 1.03 26.51
C SER A 349 -27.41 0.76 27.98
N LEU A 350 -26.38 0.50 28.80
CA LEU A 350 -26.54 0.30 30.25
C LEU A 350 -27.04 1.57 30.96
N ALA A 351 -26.53 2.75 30.56
CA ALA A 351 -26.97 4.04 31.06
C ALA A 351 -28.48 4.23 30.84
N ARG A 352 -28.95 4.06 29.60
CA ARG A 352 -30.38 4.13 29.22
C ARG A 352 -31.26 3.12 29.95
N ARG A 353 -30.71 1.95 30.29
CA ARG A 353 -31.41 0.88 31.02
C ARG A 353 -31.40 1.07 32.54
N GLY A 354 -30.74 2.11 33.06
CA GLY A 354 -30.66 2.33 34.50
C GLY A 354 -29.86 1.24 35.23
N ILE A 355 -28.84 0.66 34.60
CA ILE A 355 -27.96 -0.34 35.22
C ILE A 355 -26.68 0.33 35.73
N ASP A 356 -26.20 -0.10 36.90
CA ASP A 356 -24.98 0.38 37.55
C ASP A 356 -23.85 -0.63 37.31
N PRO A 357 -22.95 -0.41 36.34
CA PRO A 357 -21.91 -1.37 36.01
C PRO A 357 -20.68 -1.23 36.92
N ARG A 358 -20.02 -2.38 37.16
CA ARG A 358 -18.63 -2.42 37.62
C ARG A 358 -17.72 -2.42 36.39
N VAL A 359 -16.71 -1.55 36.36
CA VAL A 359 -15.83 -1.33 35.21
C VAL A 359 -14.38 -1.29 35.66
N VAL A 360 -13.48 -1.90 34.88
CA VAL A 360 -12.05 -1.96 35.18
C VAL A 360 -11.43 -0.56 35.24
N ASP A 361 -10.66 -0.28 36.30
CA ASP A 361 -10.07 1.03 36.61
C ASP A 361 -8.53 0.99 36.73
N ASP A 362 -7.90 -0.14 36.40
CA ASP A 362 -6.44 -0.33 36.41
C ASP A 362 -5.86 -0.68 35.03
N GLN A 363 -6.65 -0.49 33.97
CA GLN A 363 -6.23 -0.58 32.56
C GLN A 363 -6.40 0.78 31.90
N ARG A 364 -5.29 1.36 31.41
CA ARG A 364 -5.24 2.70 30.82
C ARG A 364 -4.87 2.67 29.34
N GLY A 365 -5.55 3.48 28.53
CA GLY A 365 -5.33 3.58 27.10
C GLY A 365 -6.02 4.80 26.50
N ARG A 366 -6.20 4.80 25.17
CA ARG A 366 -6.98 5.81 24.45
C ARG A 366 -7.97 5.12 23.52
N LEU A 367 -9.19 5.66 23.44
CA LEU A 367 -10.13 5.29 22.38
C LEU A 367 -9.59 5.69 21.03
N THR A 368 -9.86 4.87 20.01
CA THR A 368 -9.56 5.21 18.62
C THR A 368 -10.83 5.02 17.80
N PHE A 369 -11.34 6.09 17.20
CA PHE A 369 -12.49 5.97 16.33
C PHE A 369 -12.09 5.40 14.96
N ALA A 370 -12.94 4.55 14.40
CA ALA A 370 -12.60 3.77 13.22
C ALA A 370 -12.40 4.64 11.97
N ASP A 371 -13.13 5.74 11.87
CA ASP A 371 -12.96 6.81 10.88
C ASP A 371 -11.63 7.54 11.07
N GLU A 372 -11.24 7.87 12.30
CA GLU A 372 -9.93 8.46 12.60
C GLU A 372 -8.78 7.55 12.16
N LEU A 373 -8.87 6.27 12.50
CA LEU A 373 -7.91 5.25 12.11
C LEU A 373 -7.85 5.11 10.58
N ALA A 374 -9.00 5.12 9.91
CA ALA A 374 -9.08 5.10 8.45
C ALA A 374 -8.41 6.34 7.83
N ARG A 375 -8.67 7.56 8.33
CA ARG A 375 -8.02 8.79 7.86
C ARG A 375 -6.50 8.73 8.01
N GLY A 376 -6.01 8.24 9.14
CA GLY A 376 -4.57 8.09 9.36
C GLY A 376 -3.93 7.04 8.44
N ILE A 377 -4.63 5.94 8.14
CA ILE A 377 -4.18 4.94 7.14
C ILE A 377 -4.09 5.57 5.74
N LEU A 378 -5.13 6.30 5.32
CA LEU A 378 -5.14 6.97 4.02
C LEU A 378 -4.03 8.02 3.92
N HIS A 379 -3.81 8.79 4.99
CA HIS A 379 -2.69 9.72 5.09
C HIS A 379 -1.33 9.04 4.86
N LEU A 380 -1.08 7.88 5.47
CA LEU A 380 0.17 7.12 5.25
C LEU A 380 0.32 6.64 3.80
N ILE A 381 -0.77 6.26 3.15
CA ILE A 381 -0.75 5.83 1.74
C ILE A 381 -0.45 7.04 0.83
N GLU A 382 -1.10 8.18 1.08
CA GLU A 382 -1.05 9.37 0.22
C GLU A 382 0.24 10.18 0.39
N SER A 383 0.66 10.41 1.64
CA SER A 383 1.89 11.16 1.94
C SER A 383 3.16 10.32 1.77
N ALA A 384 3.01 8.99 1.69
CA ALA A 384 4.07 8.01 1.46
C ALA A 384 5.35 8.25 2.29
N PRO A 385 5.27 8.39 3.63
CA PRO A 385 6.45 8.50 4.48
C PRO A 385 7.25 7.19 4.46
N ALA A 386 8.36 7.13 5.20
CA ALA A 386 9.15 5.91 5.27
C ALA A 386 8.30 4.70 5.73
N TYR A 387 8.35 3.60 5.00
CA TYR A 387 7.69 2.34 5.37
C TYR A 387 8.15 1.85 6.75
N GLY A 388 7.28 1.14 7.45
CA GLY A 388 7.55 0.57 8.77
C GLY A 388 6.34 0.58 9.70
N ILE A 389 6.62 0.59 11.00
CA ILE A 389 5.59 0.55 12.05
C ILE A 389 5.18 1.97 12.43
N TYR A 390 3.88 2.20 12.65
CA TYR A 390 3.32 3.45 13.13
C TYR A 390 2.29 3.17 14.22
N ASN A 391 2.39 3.87 15.34
CA ASN A 391 1.36 3.92 16.34
C ASN A 391 0.29 4.95 15.93
N LEU A 392 -0.98 4.56 15.97
CA LEU A 392 -2.10 5.41 15.59
C LEU A 392 -3.33 5.12 16.46
N THR A 393 -3.61 6.06 17.35
CA THR A 393 -4.78 6.09 18.21
C THR A 393 -5.40 7.48 18.23
N GLY A 394 -6.53 7.67 18.93
CA GLY A 394 -6.99 9.01 19.28
C GLY A 394 -5.96 9.77 20.12
N ALA A 395 -6.00 11.10 20.09
CA ALA A 395 -5.22 11.98 20.97
C ALA A 395 -5.95 12.24 22.29
N GLY A 396 -5.35 13.07 23.15
CA GLY A 396 -5.86 13.40 24.47
C GLY A 396 -5.13 12.65 25.59
N ASP A 397 -5.50 12.98 26.83
CA ASP A 397 -4.95 12.31 28.01
C ASP A 397 -5.45 10.87 28.08
N PRO A 398 -4.57 9.88 28.34
CA PRO A 398 -4.99 8.50 28.54
C PRO A 398 -5.97 8.35 29.69
N GLN A 399 -6.98 7.48 29.53
CA GLN A 399 -8.02 7.23 30.51
C GLN A 399 -8.15 5.74 30.81
N THR A 400 -8.73 5.41 31.97
CA THR A 400 -9.13 4.04 32.27
C THR A 400 -10.45 3.68 31.60
N TRP A 401 -10.80 2.40 31.52
CA TRP A 401 -12.13 2.01 31.05
C TRP A 401 -13.25 2.59 31.92
N ALA A 402 -13.04 2.71 33.24
CA ALA A 402 -13.99 3.33 34.15
C ALA A 402 -14.17 4.83 33.87
N ASP A 403 -13.08 5.57 33.59
CA ASP A 403 -13.15 6.97 33.18
C ASP A 403 -13.92 7.18 31.86
N ILE A 404 -13.69 6.29 30.89
CA ILE A 404 -14.48 6.28 29.64
C ILE A 404 -15.95 6.02 29.94
N ALA A 405 -16.27 5.03 30.78
CA ALA A 405 -17.65 4.72 31.13
C ALA A 405 -18.35 5.90 31.85
N ARG A 406 -17.65 6.57 32.77
CA ARG A 406 -18.13 7.80 33.43
C ARG A 406 -18.42 8.90 32.39
N SER A 407 -17.51 9.09 31.44
CA SER A 407 -17.69 10.07 30.35
C SER A 407 -18.89 9.72 29.47
N VAL A 408 -19.12 8.44 29.16
CA VAL A 408 -20.31 8.00 28.42
C VAL A 408 -21.59 8.25 29.20
N PHE A 409 -21.62 7.98 30.51
CA PHE A 409 -22.78 8.25 31.35
C PHE A 409 -23.08 9.76 31.38
N GLU A 410 -22.06 10.58 31.61
CA GLU A 410 -22.18 12.05 31.58
C GLU A 410 -22.75 12.55 30.24
N LEU A 411 -22.20 12.10 29.10
CA LEU A 411 -22.62 12.50 27.76
C LEU A 411 -23.99 11.92 27.33
N THR A 412 -24.55 11.00 28.12
CA THR A 412 -25.91 10.43 27.90
C THR A 412 -26.89 10.84 29.00
N ASP A 413 -26.62 11.98 29.65
CA ASP A 413 -27.45 12.57 30.72
C ASP A 413 -27.73 11.61 31.90
N SER A 414 -26.78 10.70 32.17
CA SER A 414 -26.82 9.75 33.28
C SER A 414 -25.77 10.09 34.35
N ASP A 415 -26.05 9.80 35.62
CA ASP A 415 -25.14 10.08 36.73
C ASP A 415 -23.85 9.22 36.63
N PRO A 416 -22.66 9.84 36.43
CA PRO A 416 -21.41 9.10 36.29
C PRO A 416 -20.96 8.40 37.58
N THR A 417 -21.48 8.79 38.75
CA THR A 417 -21.14 8.13 40.04
C THR A 417 -21.68 6.71 40.15
N ARG A 418 -22.57 6.32 39.23
CA ARG A 418 -23.12 4.96 39.10
C ARG A 418 -22.11 3.94 38.55
N ILE A 419 -20.97 4.41 38.04
CA ILE A 419 -19.86 3.55 37.63
C ILE A 419 -19.00 3.20 38.85
N THR A 420 -18.95 1.91 39.18
CA THR A 420 -18.03 1.40 40.21
C THR A 420 -16.73 0.94 39.55
N GLY A 421 -15.63 1.66 39.79
CA GLY A 421 -14.29 1.24 39.38
C GLY A 421 -13.83 0.01 40.16
N VAL A 422 -13.24 -0.96 39.48
CA VAL A 422 -12.70 -2.20 40.08
C VAL A 422 -11.36 -2.56 39.46
N THR A 423 -10.54 -3.30 40.19
CA THR A 423 -9.30 -3.86 39.61
C THR A 423 -9.62 -4.95 38.59
N THR A 424 -8.67 -5.25 37.71
CA THR A 424 -8.74 -6.36 36.76
C THR A 424 -8.95 -7.69 37.50
N GLU A 425 -8.28 -7.88 38.64
CA GLU A 425 -8.44 -9.07 39.48
C GLU A 425 -9.88 -9.23 40.00
N GLU A 426 -10.45 -8.17 40.58
CA GLU A 426 -11.82 -8.17 41.10
C GLU A 426 -12.87 -8.31 39.99
N TYR A 427 -12.61 -7.76 38.80
CA TYR A 427 -13.54 -7.83 37.67
C TYR A 427 -13.71 -9.27 37.15
N TYR A 428 -12.63 -10.06 37.19
CA TYR A 428 -12.60 -11.45 36.71
C TYR A 428 -12.70 -12.49 37.82
N GLU A 429 -12.95 -12.07 39.06
CA GLU A 429 -13.19 -12.97 40.17
C GLU A 429 -14.36 -13.91 39.86
N GLY A 430 -14.13 -15.22 39.87
CA GLY A 430 -15.14 -16.23 39.57
C GLY A 430 -15.51 -16.38 38.09
N ALA A 431 -14.71 -15.85 37.16
CA ALA A 431 -14.90 -16.05 35.73
C ALA A 431 -14.93 -17.55 35.38
N ALA A 432 -16.04 -18.02 34.82
CA ALA A 432 -16.24 -19.41 34.42
C ALA A 432 -15.63 -19.75 33.05
N GLN A 433 -15.21 -18.73 32.29
CA GLN A 433 -14.63 -18.86 30.95
C GLN A 433 -13.17 -18.36 30.98
N PRO A 434 -12.31 -18.83 30.06
CA PRO A 434 -10.96 -18.30 29.92
C PRO A 434 -10.97 -16.79 29.67
N VAL A 435 -10.13 -16.08 30.43
CA VAL A 435 -9.93 -14.63 30.32
C VAL A 435 -8.53 -14.41 29.78
N SER A 436 -8.40 -13.57 28.75
CA SER A 436 -7.08 -13.20 28.26
C SER A 436 -6.48 -12.13 29.18
N PRO A 437 -5.20 -12.25 29.59
CA PRO A 437 -4.53 -11.20 30.33
C PRO A 437 -4.44 -9.94 29.47
N ARG A 438 -4.81 -8.79 30.06
CA ARG A 438 -4.86 -7.49 29.38
C ARG A 438 -3.71 -6.61 29.90
N PRO A 439 -3.04 -5.84 29.03
CA PRO A 439 -2.00 -4.91 29.48
C PRO A 439 -2.62 -3.81 30.36
N SER A 440 -1.98 -3.52 31.50
CA SER A 440 -2.40 -2.45 32.40
C SER A 440 -2.19 -1.05 31.81
N ASN A 441 -1.16 -0.89 30.98
CA ASN A 441 -0.93 0.32 30.20
C ASN A 441 -0.84 -0.03 28.71
N SER A 442 -1.72 0.55 27.90
CA SER A 442 -1.73 0.33 26.45
C SER A 442 -1.62 1.64 25.66
N VAL A 443 -1.11 2.68 26.31
CA VAL A 443 -0.88 4.00 25.70
C VAL A 443 0.24 3.90 24.68
N LEU A 444 -0.06 4.34 23.45
CA LEU A 444 0.90 4.41 22.36
C LEU A 444 1.41 5.86 22.17
N ASP A 445 2.70 6.02 21.91
CA ASP A 445 3.29 7.30 21.52
C ASP A 445 2.91 7.62 20.08
N LEU A 446 2.45 8.85 19.84
CA LEU A 446 1.96 9.35 18.55
C LEU A 446 2.96 10.29 17.87
N ALA A 447 4.17 10.47 18.41
CA ALA A 447 5.17 11.38 17.87
C ALA A 447 5.51 11.08 16.41
N LYS A 448 5.69 9.80 16.05
CA LYS A 448 6.07 9.39 14.69
C LYS A 448 5.00 9.71 13.66
N ILE A 449 3.73 9.36 13.92
CA ILE A 449 2.64 9.66 12.99
C ILE A 449 2.44 11.18 12.85
N ARG A 450 2.59 11.94 13.96
CA ARG A 450 2.55 13.41 13.94
C ARG A 450 3.66 14.03 13.09
N ALA A 451 4.86 13.46 13.12
CA ALA A 451 5.98 13.93 12.30
C ALA A 451 5.72 13.78 10.78
N THR A 452 4.75 12.96 10.37
CA THR A 452 4.32 12.84 8.97
C THR A 452 3.32 13.94 8.55
N GLY A 453 2.88 14.78 9.49
CA GLY A 453 1.88 15.83 9.27
C GLY A 453 0.44 15.45 9.65
N PHE A 454 0.18 14.21 10.07
CA PHE A 454 -1.14 13.80 10.54
C PHE A 454 -1.36 14.22 12.00
N VAL A 455 -2.50 14.85 12.30
CA VAL A 455 -2.88 15.24 13.66
C VAL A 455 -4.08 14.39 14.09
N PRO A 456 -3.89 13.41 15.00
CA PRO A 456 -4.99 12.61 15.50
C PRO A 456 -6.02 13.45 16.28
N ALA A 457 -7.30 13.19 16.06
CA ALA A 457 -8.40 13.84 16.78
C ALA A 457 -8.37 13.52 18.28
N ASP A 458 -8.82 14.47 19.11
CA ASP A 458 -8.97 14.26 20.55
C ASP A 458 -10.07 13.24 20.84
N MET A 459 -9.77 12.23 21.66
CA MET A 459 -10.70 11.11 21.87
C MET A 459 -11.99 11.52 22.59
N ARG A 460 -11.98 12.58 23.43
CA ARG A 460 -13.19 13.05 24.12
C ARG A 460 -14.10 13.78 23.14
N ALA A 461 -13.54 14.63 22.28
CA ALA A 461 -14.30 15.28 21.21
C ALA A 461 -14.91 14.25 20.24
N SER A 462 -14.16 13.22 19.84
CA SER A 462 -14.68 12.14 19.00
C SER A 462 -15.76 11.30 19.72
N LEU A 463 -15.62 11.08 21.04
CA LEU A 463 -16.64 10.39 21.83
C LEU A 463 -17.96 11.16 21.88
N GLU A 464 -17.91 12.47 22.08
CA GLU A 464 -19.08 13.34 22.07
C GLU A 464 -19.79 13.30 20.71
N ALA A 465 -19.04 13.46 19.61
CA ALA A 465 -19.60 13.38 18.26
C ALA A 465 -20.25 12.02 17.98
N TYR A 466 -19.58 10.92 18.32
CA TYR A 466 -20.10 9.57 18.12
C TYR A 466 -21.37 9.28 18.92
N LEU A 467 -21.46 9.76 20.17
CA LEU A 467 -22.66 9.59 20.99
C LEU A 467 -23.84 10.43 20.49
N ALA A 468 -23.57 11.62 19.94
CA ALA A 468 -24.60 12.45 19.31
C ALA A 468 -25.21 11.74 18.10
N GLU A 469 -24.39 11.15 17.22
CA GLU A 469 -24.85 10.34 16.09
C GLU A 469 -25.65 9.11 16.51
N LEU A 470 -25.32 8.49 17.66
CA LEU A 470 -26.07 7.34 18.20
C LEU A 470 -27.42 7.70 18.84
N ALA A 471 -27.71 8.99 19.02
CA ALA A 471 -28.98 9.47 19.55
C ALA A 471 -29.98 9.83 18.43
N GLU A 472 -29.48 10.06 17.21
CA GLU A 472 -30.27 10.18 15.98
C GLU A 472 -30.78 8.80 15.50
#